data_AF-A0A352VW95-F1
#
_entry.id   AF-A0A352VW95-F1
#
_cell.length_a   1.000
_cell.length_b   1.000
_cell.length_c   1.000
_cell.angle_alpha   90.00
_cell.angle_beta   90.00
_cell.angle_gamma   90.00
#
_symmetry.space_group_name_H-M   'P 1'
#
loop_
_entity.id
_entity.type
_entity.pdbx_description
1 polymer ?
#
loop_
_entity_poly.entity_id
_entity_poly.type
_entity_poly.pdbx_seq_one_letter_code
_entity_poly.pdbx_strand_id
1 'polypeptide(L)'
;PSAKLSLDDVKKLRFVEDVLTEKPGETTLLFGPHSLDKTTSFYAEALKTWIIYGGHAIILEQNPTPFSENVLNCGIGFIKANQPHWSRWAANQVKHTDRADIVNPQHPVFAELSEDDMRWWNGDSFLAHCYLSVKTAGKRDTVLSRIGNGLAEDELMPVQYDYIEPGYSIIMMERNIGKGAILVSSMLVGEKSSNDPIAAKLLANLLAFY
;
A
#
# COMPACT_ATOMS: atom_id res chain seq x y z
N PRO A 1 -18.79 14.40 -7.53
CA PRO A 1 -19.63 14.14 -6.32
C PRO A 1 -18.91 13.14 -5.40
N SER A 2 -18.03 13.65 -4.54
CA SER A 2 -17.33 12.84 -3.54
C SER A 2 -18.33 12.47 -2.44
N ALA A 3 -18.68 11.19 -2.35
CA ALA A 3 -19.32 10.69 -1.14
C ALA A 3 -18.34 10.93 0.02
N LYS A 4 -18.68 11.83 0.94
CA LYS A 4 -17.99 11.87 2.23
C LYS A 4 -18.35 10.57 2.92
N LEU A 5 -17.38 9.68 3.13
CA LEU A 5 -17.56 8.59 4.08
C LEU A 5 -17.97 9.22 5.41
N SER A 6 -19.16 8.87 5.90
CA SER A 6 -19.50 9.17 7.28
C SER A 6 -18.66 8.25 8.16
N LEU A 7 -18.10 8.76 9.25
CA LEU A 7 -17.48 7.91 10.27
C LEU A 7 -18.51 6.93 10.89
N ASP A 8 -19.80 7.18 10.70
CA ASP A 8 -20.90 6.27 11.09
C ASP A 8 -20.93 4.97 10.26
N ASP A 9 -20.32 4.95 9.07
CA ASP A 9 -20.27 3.77 8.20
C ASP A 9 -19.08 2.83 8.53
N VAL A 10 -18.20 3.24 9.45
CA VAL A 10 -17.00 2.48 9.83
C VAL A 10 -17.31 1.57 11.02
N LYS A 11 -17.55 0.29 10.73
CA LYS A 11 -17.71 -0.74 11.78
C LYS A 11 -16.35 -1.27 12.24
N LYS A 12 -15.98 -0.97 13.49
CA LYS A 12 -14.80 -1.59 14.11
C LYS A 12 -15.09 -3.04 14.47
N LEU A 13 -14.46 -3.96 13.74
CA LEU A 13 -14.57 -5.40 13.99
C LEU A 13 -13.53 -5.83 15.03
N ARG A 14 -13.92 -6.77 15.91
CA ARG A 14 -13.03 -7.32 16.95
C ARG A 14 -12.46 -8.68 16.55
N PHE A 15 -13.20 -9.42 15.73
CA PHE A 15 -12.84 -10.77 15.31
C PHE A 15 -12.92 -10.89 13.79
N VAL A 16 -12.04 -11.72 13.21
CA VAL A 16 -12.01 -11.93 11.76
C VAL A 16 -13.27 -12.65 11.30
N GLU A 17 -13.82 -13.50 12.15
CA GLU A 17 -15.07 -14.23 11.94
C GLU A 17 -16.24 -13.28 11.66
N ASP A 18 -16.26 -12.09 12.27
CA ASP A 18 -17.29 -11.09 12.00
C ASP A 18 -17.22 -10.63 10.53
N VAL A 19 -16.01 -10.41 9.98
CA VAL A 19 -15.80 -10.09 8.56
C VAL A 19 -16.40 -11.17 7.67
N LEU A 20 -16.17 -12.44 8.02
CA LEU A 20 -16.60 -13.57 7.19
C LEU A 20 -18.14 -13.71 7.14
N THR A 21 -18.87 -13.03 8.02
CA THR A 21 -20.33 -12.93 7.98
C THR A 21 -20.84 -11.75 7.14
N GLU A 22 -19.99 -10.78 6.83
CA GLU A 22 -20.33 -9.64 5.98
C GLU A 22 -20.41 -10.06 4.51
N LYS A 23 -21.32 -9.43 3.76
CA LYS A 23 -21.48 -9.70 2.33
C LYS A 23 -20.27 -9.15 1.56
N PRO A 24 -19.47 -9.99 0.87
CA PRO A 24 -18.22 -9.54 0.26
C PRO A 24 -18.41 -8.36 -0.71
N GLY A 25 -19.31 -8.47 -1.69
CA GLY A 25 -19.50 -7.42 -2.70
C GLY A 25 -20.12 -6.10 -2.22
N GLU A 26 -20.49 -6.00 -0.94
CA GLU A 26 -21.07 -4.79 -0.33
C GLU A 26 -20.14 -4.19 0.74
N THR A 27 -18.97 -4.80 0.98
CA THR A 27 -18.11 -4.42 2.10
C THR A 27 -16.62 -4.41 1.74
N THR A 28 -15.91 -3.49 2.38
CA THR A 28 -14.47 -3.30 2.23
C THR A 28 -13.80 -3.45 3.59
N LEU A 29 -12.78 -4.30 3.67
CA LEU A 29 -12.01 -4.54 4.87
C LEU A 29 -10.73 -3.70 4.86
N LEU A 30 -10.60 -2.80 5.84
CA LEU A 30 -9.38 -2.04 6.07
C LEU A 30 -8.54 -2.69 7.17
N PHE A 31 -7.31 -3.05 6.83
CA PHE A 31 -6.27 -3.39 7.80
C PHE A 31 -5.43 -2.15 8.06
N GLY A 32 -5.53 -1.65 9.29
CA GLY A 32 -4.79 -0.47 9.73
C GLY A 32 -3.28 -0.72 9.84
N PRO A 33 -2.51 0.32 10.21
CA PRO A 33 -1.08 0.20 10.40
C PRO A 33 -0.75 -0.90 11.41
N HIS A 34 0.16 -1.79 11.02
CA HIS A 34 0.74 -2.82 11.90
C HIS A 34 -0.28 -3.77 12.53
N SER A 35 -1.45 -3.95 11.90
CA SER A 35 -2.52 -4.80 12.41
C SER A 35 -2.42 -6.27 12.00
N LEU A 36 -1.53 -6.63 11.06
CA LEU A 36 -1.35 -8.03 10.66
C LEU A 36 -0.64 -8.81 11.78
N ASP A 37 -1.26 -9.92 12.18
CA ASP A 37 -0.84 -10.76 13.29
C ASP A 37 -1.08 -12.26 13.03
N LYS A 38 -0.84 -13.07 14.06
CA LYS A 38 -1.09 -14.52 14.01
C LYS A 38 -2.55 -14.86 13.67
N THR A 39 -3.52 -14.08 14.13
CA THR A 39 -4.95 -14.34 13.91
C THR A 39 -5.32 -14.11 12.44
N THR A 40 -4.90 -12.98 11.88
CA THR A 40 -5.09 -12.68 10.45
C THR A 40 -4.39 -13.70 9.55
N SER A 41 -3.20 -14.16 9.94
CA SER A 41 -2.47 -15.22 9.23
C SER A 41 -3.18 -16.57 9.30
N PHE A 42 -3.74 -16.93 10.46
CA PHE A 42 -4.53 -18.15 10.63
C PHE A 42 -5.77 -18.17 9.71
N TYR A 43 -6.44 -17.02 9.54
CA TYR A 43 -7.62 -16.88 8.69
C TYR A 43 -7.31 -16.46 7.24
N ALA A 44 -6.05 -16.43 6.82
CA ALA A 44 -5.63 -15.88 5.53
C ALA A 44 -6.39 -16.47 4.33
N GLU A 45 -6.58 -17.80 4.27
CA GLU A 45 -7.32 -18.45 3.17
C GLU A 45 -8.82 -18.14 3.20
N ALA A 46 -9.43 -18.04 4.39
CA ALA A 46 -10.84 -17.69 4.51
C ALA A 46 -11.07 -16.24 4.05
N LEU A 47 -10.21 -15.32 4.47
CA LEU A 47 -10.24 -13.93 4.03
C LEU A 47 -9.99 -13.79 2.53
N LYS A 48 -9.02 -14.51 1.98
CA LYS A 48 -8.78 -14.57 0.53
C LYS A 48 -10.00 -15.11 -0.22
N THR A 49 -10.66 -16.13 0.33
CA THR A 49 -11.89 -16.69 -0.25
C THR A 49 -13.03 -15.66 -0.23
N TRP A 50 -13.17 -14.91 0.85
CA TRP A 50 -14.10 -13.78 0.93
C TRP A 50 -13.81 -12.72 -0.15
N ILE A 51 -12.53 -12.35 -0.37
CA ILE A 51 -12.12 -11.44 -1.47
C ILE A 51 -12.51 -12.04 -2.83
N ILE A 52 -12.24 -13.33 -3.07
CA ILE A 52 -12.61 -14.03 -4.32
C ILE A 52 -14.11 -13.85 -4.64
N TYR A 53 -14.97 -13.82 -3.62
CA TYR A 53 -16.41 -13.66 -3.78
C TYR A 53 -16.90 -12.21 -3.94
N GLY A 54 -16.00 -11.22 -3.97
CA GLY A 54 -16.31 -9.83 -4.27
C GLY A 54 -15.87 -8.83 -3.21
N GLY A 55 -15.30 -9.29 -2.11
CA GLY A 55 -14.79 -8.42 -1.06
C GLY A 55 -13.55 -7.65 -1.48
N HIS A 56 -13.42 -6.42 -1.00
CA HIS A 56 -12.22 -5.62 -1.18
C HIS A 56 -11.43 -5.53 0.12
N ALA A 57 -10.10 -5.63 0.03
CA ALA A 57 -9.22 -5.47 1.18
C ALA A 57 -8.20 -4.36 0.92
N ILE A 58 -8.13 -3.40 1.83
CA ILE A 58 -7.11 -2.35 1.85
C ILE A 58 -6.14 -2.68 2.99
N ILE A 59 -4.87 -2.92 2.66
CA ILE A 59 -3.81 -3.23 3.61
C ILE A 59 -2.86 -2.04 3.68
N LEU A 60 -2.89 -1.33 4.80
CA LEU A 60 -1.96 -0.25 5.11
C LEU A 60 -0.62 -0.80 5.61
N GLU A 61 0.31 0.09 5.94
CA GLU A 61 1.70 -0.23 6.29
C GLU A 61 1.88 -1.29 7.39
N GLN A 62 2.74 -2.27 7.15
CA GLN A 62 3.03 -3.35 8.10
C GLN A 62 4.53 -3.49 8.36
N ASN A 63 4.88 -3.94 9.57
CA ASN A 63 6.24 -4.36 9.86
C ASN A 63 6.55 -5.68 9.15
N PRO A 64 7.74 -5.86 8.53
CA PRO A 64 8.17 -7.14 8.00
C PRO A 64 8.28 -8.20 9.10
N THR A 65 7.31 -9.10 9.14
CA THR A 65 7.18 -10.20 10.11
C THR A 65 6.74 -11.47 9.37
N PRO A 66 6.75 -12.64 10.03
CA PRO A 66 6.18 -13.85 9.45
C PRO A 66 4.70 -13.74 9.08
N PHE A 67 3.96 -12.76 9.60
CA PHE A 67 2.53 -12.57 9.31
C PHE A 67 2.30 -11.62 8.12
N SER A 68 3.34 -10.91 7.67
CA SER A 68 3.27 -9.94 6.58
C SER A 68 4.08 -10.36 5.36
N GLU A 69 4.75 -11.53 5.36
CA GLU A 69 5.59 -12.00 4.25
C GLU A 69 4.79 -12.51 3.03
N ASN A 70 3.50 -12.78 3.25
CA ASN A 70 2.54 -13.23 2.25
C ASN A 70 1.12 -12.88 2.72
N VAL A 71 0.78 -11.60 2.60
CA VAL A 71 -0.47 -11.01 3.08
C VAL A 71 -1.65 -11.76 2.48
N LEU A 72 -2.49 -12.34 3.35
CA LEU A 72 -3.68 -13.12 3.00
C LEU A 72 -3.42 -14.21 1.94
N ASN A 73 -2.20 -14.80 1.92
CA ASN A 73 -1.77 -15.75 0.91
C ASN A 73 -1.95 -15.26 -0.54
N CYS A 74 -1.83 -13.95 -0.74
CA CYS A 74 -2.04 -13.30 -2.03
C CYS A 74 -0.73 -13.11 -2.82
N GLY A 75 0.42 -13.56 -2.34
CA GLY A 75 1.71 -13.47 -3.04
C GLY A 75 2.37 -12.08 -2.96
N ILE A 76 1.87 -11.22 -2.08
CA ILE A 76 2.38 -9.87 -1.81
C ILE A 76 2.80 -9.85 -0.33
N GLY A 77 3.99 -9.34 -0.03
CA GLY A 77 4.49 -9.25 1.35
C GLY A 77 5.23 -7.96 1.62
N PHE A 78 5.44 -7.66 2.89
CA PHE A 78 6.23 -6.52 3.35
C PHE A 78 7.65 -6.99 3.67
N ILE A 79 8.65 -6.30 3.13
CA ILE A 79 10.07 -6.66 3.27
C ILE A 79 10.93 -5.45 3.60
N LYS A 80 12.00 -5.70 4.34
CA LYS A 80 13.13 -4.76 4.51
C LYS A 80 14.21 -5.13 3.50
N ALA A 81 14.13 -4.56 2.30
CA ALA A 81 15.22 -4.61 1.34
C ALA A 81 16.05 -3.33 1.40
N ASN A 82 17.31 -3.42 0.97
CA ASN A 82 18.09 -2.22 0.71
C ASN A 82 17.58 -1.60 -0.60
N GLN A 83 17.63 -0.27 -0.69
CA GLN A 83 17.41 0.42 -1.95
C GLN A 83 18.41 -0.07 -3.02
N PRO A 84 18.06 -0.08 -4.31
CA PRO A 84 19.00 -0.40 -5.39
C PRO A 84 20.21 0.53 -5.36
N HIS A 85 21.42 -0.02 -5.58
CA HIS A 85 22.72 0.67 -5.42
C HIS A 85 22.88 2.03 -6.11
N TRP A 86 22.07 2.31 -7.14
CA TRP A 86 22.07 3.56 -7.91
C TRP A 86 21.26 4.70 -7.25
N SER A 87 20.46 4.41 -6.22
CA SER A 87 19.78 5.45 -5.45
C SER A 87 20.71 6.02 -4.38
N ARG A 88 20.65 7.35 -4.13
CA ARG A 88 21.41 8.06 -3.08
C ARG A 88 21.32 7.36 -1.72
N TRP A 89 20.20 6.68 -1.47
CA TRP A 89 19.86 6.01 -0.22
C TRP A 89 20.50 4.62 -0.09
N ALA A 90 20.81 3.95 -1.20
CA ALA A 90 21.47 2.66 -1.19
C ALA A 90 22.94 2.74 -0.75
N ALA A 91 23.62 3.84 -1.05
CA ALA A 91 24.95 4.14 -0.51
C ALA A 91 24.95 4.26 1.03
N ASN A 92 23.80 4.59 1.64
CA ASN A 92 23.64 4.75 3.08
C ASN A 92 22.95 3.55 3.76
N GLN A 93 22.70 2.44 3.06
CA GLN A 93 21.94 1.28 3.55
C GLN A 93 20.54 1.65 4.11
N VAL A 94 19.95 2.75 3.63
CA VAL A 94 18.68 3.24 4.17
C VAL A 94 17.54 2.37 3.64
N LYS A 95 16.76 1.83 4.57
CA LYS A 95 15.62 0.91 4.31
C LYS A 95 14.28 1.65 4.28
N HIS A 96 14.33 2.94 4.07
CA HIS A 96 13.19 3.85 4.07
C HIS A 96 13.24 4.69 2.80
N THR A 97 12.08 5.11 2.31
CA THR A 97 11.98 6.05 1.18
C THR A 97 11.24 7.30 1.62
N ASP A 98 11.69 8.46 1.16
CA ASP A 98 11.17 9.79 1.47
C ASP A 98 10.34 10.38 0.33
N ARG A 99 10.38 9.69 -0.82
CA ARG A 99 9.66 10.00 -2.05
C ARG A 99 9.05 8.75 -2.68
N ALA A 100 7.96 8.97 -3.38
CA ALA A 100 7.31 8.02 -4.26
C ALA A 100 7.03 8.63 -5.63
N ASP A 101 6.99 7.80 -6.67
CA ASP A 101 6.44 8.17 -7.97
C ASP A 101 5.05 7.54 -8.15
N ILE A 102 4.14 8.26 -8.82
CA ILE A 102 2.81 7.77 -9.20
C ILE A 102 2.92 7.05 -10.56
N VAL A 103 2.63 5.75 -10.58
CA VAL A 103 2.71 4.96 -11.82
C VAL A 103 1.43 5.05 -12.64
N ASN A 104 0.28 5.19 -11.97
CA ASN A 104 -1.02 5.32 -12.61
C ASN A 104 -1.77 6.56 -12.09
N PRO A 105 -1.47 7.76 -12.62
CA PRO A 105 -2.01 9.02 -12.09
C PRO A 105 -3.52 9.18 -12.31
N GLN A 106 -4.13 8.40 -13.21
CA GLN A 106 -5.58 8.40 -13.41
C GLN A 106 -6.32 7.51 -12.39
N HIS A 107 -5.61 6.73 -11.57
CA HIS A 107 -6.24 5.89 -10.57
C HIS A 107 -6.90 6.74 -9.47
N PRO A 108 -8.17 6.46 -9.07
CA PRO A 108 -8.90 7.31 -8.13
C PRO A 108 -8.22 7.56 -6.78
N VAL A 109 -7.35 6.64 -6.35
CA VAL A 109 -6.55 6.79 -5.12
C VAL A 109 -5.64 8.02 -5.15
N PHE A 110 -5.22 8.48 -6.34
CA PHE A 110 -4.39 9.67 -6.53
C PHE A 110 -5.20 10.90 -6.96
N ALA A 111 -6.53 10.87 -6.85
CA ALA A 111 -7.36 12.03 -7.21
C ALA A 111 -6.91 13.27 -6.42
N GLU A 112 -6.64 14.36 -7.15
CA GLU A 112 -6.13 15.64 -6.62
C GLU A 112 -4.75 15.56 -5.95
N LEU A 113 -3.99 14.50 -6.22
CA LEU A 113 -2.58 14.38 -5.83
C LEU A 113 -1.69 14.43 -7.08
N SER A 114 -0.51 15.01 -6.91
CA SER A 114 0.52 15.14 -7.93
C SER A 114 1.82 14.48 -7.47
N GLU A 115 2.80 14.34 -8.37
CA GLU A 115 4.13 13.81 -8.03
C GLU A 115 4.86 14.62 -6.95
N ASP A 116 4.59 15.93 -6.86
CA ASP A 116 5.22 16.79 -5.87
C ASP A 116 4.64 16.56 -4.46
N ASP A 117 3.38 16.16 -4.36
CA ASP A 117 2.74 15.77 -3.10
C ASP A 117 3.33 14.45 -2.55
N MET A 118 3.93 13.64 -3.42
CA MET A 118 4.52 12.35 -3.08
C MET A 118 5.97 12.47 -2.56
N ARG A 119 6.35 13.65 -2.07
CA ARG A 119 7.66 13.97 -1.49
C ARG A 119 7.50 14.49 -0.05
N TRP A 120 8.34 14.00 0.87
CA TRP A 120 8.53 14.55 2.23
C TRP A 120 7.26 14.86 3.03
N TRP A 121 6.58 13.82 3.49
CA TRP A 121 5.40 13.97 4.34
C TRP A 121 5.74 14.51 5.75
N ASN A 122 5.15 15.67 6.08
CA ASN A 122 5.20 16.44 7.32
C ASN A 122 6.61 16.77 7.84
N GLY A 123 7.57 17.01 6.94
CA GLY A 123 8.95 17.36 7.31
C GLY A 123 9.74 16.24 8.01
N ASP A 124 9.13 15.07 8.19
CA ASP A 124 9.80 13.84 8.56
C ASP A 124 10.33 13.15 7.31
N SER A 125 11.48 12.49 7.43
CA SER A 125 12.26 12.08 6.27
C SER A 125 11.72 10.85 5.58
N PHE A 126 10.62 10.21 5.98
CA PHE A 126 10.22 8.93 5.39
C PHE A 126 8.73 8.85 5.06
N LEU A 127 8.43 8.47 3.83
CA LEU A 127 7.12 8.14 3.31
C LEU A 127 6.79 6.64 3.50
N ALA A 128 7.80 5.75 3.53
CA ALA A 128 7.64 4.33 3.82
C ALA A 128 8.85 3.77 4.57
N HIS A 129 8.62 2.81 5.48
CA HIS A 129 9.68 2.14 6.25
C HIS A 129 10.08 0.74 5.74
N CYS A 130 9.36 0.24 4.75
CA CYS A 130 9.58 -1.04 4.09
C CYS A 130 8.99 -1.00 2.68
N TYR A 131 9.25 -2.05 1.89
CA TYR A 131 8.78 -2.17 0.52
C TYR A 131 7.91 -3.42 0.35
N LEU A 132 7.20 -3.48 -0.77
CA LEU A 132 6.43 -4.66 -1.12
C LEU A 132 7.32 -5.64 -1.90
N SER A 133 7.27 -6.91 -1.50
CA SER A 133 7.78 -8.04 -2.26
C SER A 133 6.62 -8.70 -2.98
N VAL A 134 6.67 -8.72 -4.30
CA VAL A 134 5.64 -9.34 -5.14
C VAL A 134 6.21 -10.65 -5.70
N LYS A 135 5.93 -11.77 -5.03
CA LYS A 135 6.48 -13.09 -5.39
C LYS A 135 5.91 -13.64 -6.69
N THR A 136 4.67 -13.29 -7.00
CA THR A 136 3.93 -13.79 -8.17
C THR A 136 3.23 -12.64 -8.88
N ALA A 137 3.94 -11.83 -9.66
CA ALA A 137 3.30 -10.76 -10.44
C ALA A 137 2.38 -11.37 -11.52
N GLY A 138 1.09 -11.09 -11.43
CA GLY A 138 0.08 -11.49 -12.40
C GLY A 138 -0.12 -10.41 -13.46
N LYS A 139 -0.56 -10.79 -14.67
CA LYS A 139 -0.87 -9.84 -15.75
C LYS A 139 -1.98 -8.81 -15.41
N ARG A 140 -2.74 -9.05 -14.33
CA ARG A 140 -3.85 -8.20 -13.87
C ARG A 140 -3.51 -7.37 -12.63
N ASP A 141 -2.25 -7.39 -12.21
CA ASP A 141 -1.78 -6.54 -11.13
C ASP A 141 -1.59 -5.12 -11.64
N THR A 142 -2.09 -4.16 -10.87
CA THR A 142 -1.93 -2.74 -11.14
C THR A 142 -0.91 -2.19 -10.14
N VAL A 143 0.29 -1.88 -10.60
CA VAL A 143 1.25 -1.13 -9.78
C VAL A 143 0.82 0.33 -9.76
N LEU A 144 0.59 0.87 -8.56
CA LEU A 144 0.04 2.22 -8.37
C LEU A 144 1.14 3.21 -8.04
N SER A 145 2.10 2.82 -7.22
CA SER A 145 3.22 3.67 -6.84
C SER A 145 4.49 2.87 -6.59
N ARG A 146 5.63 3.52 -6.87
CA ARG A 146 6.98 3.00 -6.64
C ARG A 146 7.80 4.02 -5.86
N ILE A 147 8.94 3.57 -5.33
CA ILE A 147 10.00 4.46 -4.85
C ILE A 147 10.38 5.44 -5.98
N GLY A 148 10.61 6.70 -5.60
CA GLY A 148 11.00 7.77 -6.53
C GLY A 148 12.27 7.46 -7.33
N ASN A 149 12.27 7.79 -8.61
CA ASN A 149 13.30 7.37 -9.57
C ASN A 149 14.53 8.26 -9.69
N GLY A 150 14.80 9.18 -8.77
CA GLY A 150 15.93 10.07 -9.00
C GLY A 150 15.65 10.99 -10.21
N LEU A 151 14.47 11.57 -10.36
CA LEU A 151 14.11 12.46 -11.48
C LEU A 151 13.94 13.93 -11.07
N ALA A 152 14.02 14.24 -9.77
CA ALA A 152 13.91 15.62 -9.32
C ALA A 152 15.27 16.31 -9.44
N GLU A 153 15.25 17.61 -9.76
CA GLU A 153 16.45 18.41 -9.99
C GLU A 153 17.34 18.53 -8.74
N ASP A 154 16.79 18.32 -7.55
CA ASP A 154 17.48 18.33 -6.26
C ASP A 154 18.03 16.96 -5.83
N GLU A 155 17.80 15.91 -6.63
CA GLU A 155 18.40 14.60 -6.41
C GLU A 155 19.80 14.53 -7.03
N LEU A 156 20.75 13.93 -6.30
CA LEU A 156 22.16 13.82 -6.71
C LEU A 156 22.36 13.06 -8.04
N MET A 157 21.37 12.31 -8.50
CA MET A 157 21.41 11.53 -9.73
C MET A 157 20.04 11.63 -10.45
N PRO A 158 19.79 12.72 -11.19
CA PRO A 158 18.51 13.03 -11.84
C PRO A 158 18.26 12.20 -13.12
N VAL A 159 18.68 10.93 -13.16
CA VAL A 159 18.66 10.08 -14.36
C VAL A 159 17.66 8.95 -14.19
N GLN A 160 16.77 8.80 -15.18
CA GLN A 160 15.82 7.69 -15.23
C GLN A 160 16.56 6.34 -15.27
N TYR A 161 16.32 5.49 -14.28
CA TYR A 161 16.86 4.14 -14.23
C TYR A 161 15.85 3.11 -14.74
N ASP A 162 16.31 2.23 -15.63
CA ASP A 162 15.59 1.00 -15.94
C ASP A 162 15.68 0.08 -14.71
N TYR A 163 14.53 -0.24 -14.11
CA TYR A 163 14.46 -1.15 -12.95
C TYR A 163 15.02 -2.53 -13.33
N ILE A 164 16.22 -2.85 -12.87
CA ILE A 164 16.83 -4.17 -13.06
C ILE A 164 16.03 -5.24 -12.29
N GLU A 165 15.41 -4.86 -11.17
CA GLU A 165 14.54 -5.74 -10.36
C GLU A 165 13.25 -5.01 -9.96
N PRO A 166 12.17 -5.10 -10.77
CA PRO A 166 10.91 -4.39 -10.50
C PRO A 166 10.19 -4.84 -9.22
N GLY A 167 10.59 -5.98 -8.64
CA GLY A 167 9.97 -6.55 -7.44
C GLY A 167 10.28 -5.82 -6.13
N TYR A 168 11.24 -4.89 -6.11
CA TYR A 168 11.71 -4.23 -4.88
C TYR A 168 11.45 -2.72 -4.83
N SER A 169 10.88 -2.14 -5.89
CA SER A 169 10.55 -0.71 -5.93
C SER A 169 9.08 -0.41 -5.65
N ILE A 170 8.22 -1.44 -5.61
CA ILE A 170 6.78 -1.28 -5.44
C ILE A 170 6.47 -0.95 -3.98
N ILE A 171 5.67 0.10 -3.78
CA ILE A 171 5.22 0.54 -2.45
C ILE A 171 3.70 0.66 -2.37
N MET A 172 3.00 0.64 -3.52
CA MET A 172 1.56 0.49 -3.57
C MET A 172 1.15 -0.28 -4.83
N MET A 173 0.29 -1.28 -4.66
CA MET A 173 -0.29 -2.01 -5.77
C MET A 173 -1.68 -2.52 -5.43
N GLU A 174 -2.48 -2.73 -6.48
CA GLU A 174 -3.75 -3.44 -6.44
C GLU A 174 -3.62 -4.76 -7.19
N ARG A 175 -4.22 -5.81 -6.64
CA ARG A 175 -4.35 -7.13 -7.25
C ARG A 175 -5.80 -7.56 -7.27
N ASN A 176 -6.32 -7.80 -8.47
CA ASN A 176 -7.64 -8.40 -8.66
C ASN A 176 -7.61 -9.89 -8.31
N ILE A 177 -8.54 -10.33 -7.45
CA ILE A 177 -8.64 -11.71 -6.99
C ILE A 177 -10.11 -12.16 -7.11
N GLY A 178 -10.40 -13.00 -8.10
CA GLY A 178 -11.77 -13.43 -8.37
C GLY A 178 -12.64 -12.23 -8.78
N LYS A 179 -13.68 -11.95 -7.98
CA LYS A 179 -14.59 -10.81 -8.17
C LYS A 179 -14.23 -9.57 -7.34
N GLY A 180 -13.29 -9.69 -6.40
CA GLY A 180 -12.82 -8.60 -5.55
C GLY A 180 -11.38 -8.22 -5.84
N ALA A 181 -10.79 -7.44 -4.93
CA ALA A 181 -9.40 -7.02 -5.05
C ALA A 181 -8.74 -6.82 -3.67
N ILE A 182 -7.41 -6.85 -3.67
CA ILE A 182 -6.58 -6.44 -2.53
C ILE A 182 -5.68 -5.29 -2.98
N LEU A 183 -5.73 -4.18 -2.26
CA LEU A 183 -4.78 -3.08 -2.37
C LEU A 183 -3.83 -3.14 -1.18
N VAL A 184 -2.53 -3.17 -1.45
CA VAL A 184 -1.49 -3.20 -0.42
C VAL A 184 -0.61 -1.96 -0.58
N SER A 185 -0.38 -1.24 0.51
CA SER A 185 0.52 -0.09 0.57
C SER A 185 1.51 -0.22 1.72
N SER A 186 2.79 0.05 1.46
CA SER A 186 3.83 0.20 2.48
C SER A 186 4.10 1.65 2.87
N MET A 187 3.41 2.59 2.23
CA MET A 187 3.45 4.01 2.58
C MET A 187 2.81 4.20 3.95
N LEU A 188 3.34 5.13 4.76
CA LEU A 188 2.91 5.41 6.13
C LEU A 188 1.59 6.20 6.17
N VAL A 189 0.60 5.76 5.39
CA VAL A 189 -0.67 6.45 5.19
C VAL A 189 -1.45 6.52 6.49
N GLY A 190 -1.61 5.39 7.17
CA GLY A 190 -2.39 5.37 8.41
C GLY A 190 -1.70 6.11 9.55
N GLU A 191 -0.39 5.90 9.74
CA GLU A 191 0.42 6.57 10.76
C GLU A 191 0.45 8.09 10.58
N LYS A 192 0.57 8.57 9.33
CA LYS A 192 0.72 10.00 9.04
C LYS A 192 -0.59 10.73 8.77
N SER A 193 -1.69 10.03 8.47
CA SER A 193 -2.98 10.65 8.11
C SER A 193 -3.53 11.65 9.13
N SER A 194 -3.16 11.55 10.40
CA SER A 194 -3.62 12.49 11.43
C SER A 194 -2.89 13.85 11.39
N ASN A 195 -1.69 13.90 10.84
CA ASN A 195 -0.77 15.04 10.95
C ASN A 195 -0.21 15.51 9.60
N ASP A 196 -0.36 14.72 8.53
CA ASP A 196 0.07 15.06 7.18
C ASP A 196 -1.15 15.15 6.23
N PRO A 197 -1.34 16.28 5.53
CA PRO A 197 -2.50 16.48 4.67
C PRO A 197 -2.50 15.57 3.43
N ILE A 198 -1.35 15.17 2.92
CA ILE A 198 -1.23 14.27 1.76
C ILE A 198 -1.57 12.85 2.18
N ALA A 199 -1.03 12.37 3.30
CA ALA A 199 -1.39 11.07 3.87
C ALA A 199 -2.90 11.00 4.18
N ALA A 200 -3.47 12.08 4.73
CA ALA A 200 -4.90 12.18 5.00
C ALA A 200 -5.74 12.11 3.72
N LYS A 201 -5.33 12.84 2.68
CA LYS A 201 -6.00 12.85 1.37
C LYS A 201 -5.92 11.49 0.69
N LEU A 202 -4.76 10.85 0.71
CA LEU A 202 -4.57 9.52 0.14
C LEU A 202 -5.41 8.47 0.88
N LEU A 203 -5.48 8.52 2.22
CA LEU A 203 -6.37 7.67 3.00
C LEU A 203 -7.84 7.89 2.62
N ALA A 204 -8.27 9.15 2.51
CA ALA A 204 -9.65 9.47 2.12
C ALA A 204 -9.98 8.96 0.71
N ASN A 205 -9.05 9.08 -0.24
CA ASN A 205 -9.23 8.56 -1.60
C ASN A 205 -9.27 7.02 -1.63
N LEU A 206 -8.44 6.35 -0.84
CA LEU A 206 -8.46 4.88 -0.69
C LEU A 206 -9.81 4.39 -0.18
N LEU A 207 -10.35 5.06 0.85
CA LEU A 207 -11.64 4.71 1.43
C LEU A 207 -12.81 5.06 0.51
N ALA A 208 -12.71 6.12 -0.29
CA ALA A 208 -13.78 6.53 -1.21
C ALA A 208 -13.85 5.69 -2.49
N PHE A 209 -12.75 5.01 -2.84
CA PHE A 209 -12.67 4.18 -4.03
C PHE A 209 -13.32 2.79 -3.85
N TYR A 210 -13.29 2.25 -2.64
CA TYR A 210 -13.81 0.93 -2.27
C TYR A 210 -14.99 1.01 -1.31
#